data_AF-A0AAW2P6Y8-F1
#
_entry.id   AF-A0AAW2P6Y8-F1
#
_cell.length_a   1.000
_cell.length_b   1.000
_cell.length_c   1.000
_cell.angle_alpha   90.00
_cell.angle_beta   90.00
_cell.angle_gamma   90.00
#
_symmetry.space_group_name_H-M   'P 1'
#
loop_
_entity.id
_entity.type
_entity.pdbx_description
1 polymer ?
#
loop_
_entity_poly.entity_id
_entity_poly.type
_entity_poly.pdbx_seq_one_letter_code
_entity_poly.pdbx_strand_id
1 'polypeptide(L)'
;MGSVSLKIGDGTARFKRASMCSSAVNFLMLFSVVTTNLFALLNSQNKLSQMEKELLGYKSIDLSGPNIANELKEFLNHHQLPLGKDSRTGITEMVASVGHSCEKSVDLLSQFMSYKVNGPCPDDWSLGQKLILQGCEPLPRRRCFAKIIPKVGLQPFPVSLWKNVSEKIYSWSGLGCKNLACLNSKKLNRDCAGCFDIVRGYETQKYIKARSKNDFLIDDVLAMGSGGIRIGFDIGGGSGTFAARMAERNVTVVTATLNVDAPFNEFIAARGLFPLYFSLDQRFPFYDNAFDLVHAANGLDVGVDRRN
;
A
#
# COMPACT_ATOMS: atom_id res chain seq x y z
N MET A 1 -40.34 -47.31 24.29
CA MET A 1 -39.26 -47.97 25.05
C MET A 1 -39.71 -48.05 26.49
N GLY A 2 -39.72 -49.26 27.06
CA GLY A 2 -40.47 -49.61 28.28
C GLY A 2 -39.97 -48.94 29.56
N SER A 3 -40.88 -48.69 30.49
CA SER A 3 -40.56 -48.27 31.86
C SER A 3 -40.26 -49.48 32.73
N VAL A 4 -39.08 -49.48 33.35
CA VAL A 4 -38.70 -50.44 34.39
C VAL A 4 -39.22 -49.88 35.72
N SER A 5 -40.04 -50.65 36.43
CA SER A 5 -40.56 -50.29 37.74
C SER A 5 -39.80 -51.06 38.82
N LEU A 6 -39.00 -50.35 39.62
CA LEU A 6 -38.35 -50.88 40.82
C LEU A 6 -39.31 -50.70 42.01
N LYS A 7 -39.75 -51.83 42.60
CA LYS A 7 -40.49 -51.84 43.86
C LYS A 7 -39.53 -51.56 45.02
N ILE A 8 -39.71 -50.43 45.69
CA ILE A 8 -39.17 -50.16 47.02
C ILE A 8 -40.36 -50.26 48.00
N GLY A 9 -40.17 -50.96 49.11
CA GLY A 9 -41.22 -51.26 50.10
C GLY A 9 -41.88 -50.00 50.67
N ASP A 10 -43.20 -50.12 50.85
CA ASP A 10 -44.12 -49.27 51.63
C ASP A 10 -43.89 -47.75 51.64
N GLY A 11 -43.84 -47.17 50.44
CA GLY A 11 -44.05 -45.74 50.24
C GLY A 11 -44.26 -45.40 48.77
N THR A 12 -45.47 -45.03 48.37
CA THR A 12 -45.74 -44.49 47.03
C THR A 12 -45.11 -43.10 46.87
N ALA A 13 -43.94 -43.03 46.24
CA ALA A 13 -43.37 -41.78 45.76
C ALA A 13 -44.03 -41.37 44.43
N ARG A 14 -45.00 -40.44 44.49
CA ARG A 14 -45.53 -39.76 43.30
C ARG A 14 -44.48 -38.76 42.79
N PHE A 15 -43.82 -39.06 41.67
CA PHE A 15 -43.10 -38.05 40.92
C PHE A 15 -44.12 -37.07 40.29
N LYS A 16 -44.28 -35.90 40.89
CA LYS A 16 -44.98 -34.79 40.25
C LYS A 16 -44.21 -34.40 38.98
N ARG A 17 -44.94 -34.23 37.87
CA ARG A 17 -44.42 -33.63 36.64
C ARG A 17 -43.69 -32.33 37.03
N ALA A 18 -42.42 -32.18 36.62
CA ALA A 18 -41.66 -30.97 36.86
C ALA A 18 -42.53 -29.78 36.45
N SER A 19 -42.80 -28.87 37.39
CA SER A 19 -43.63 -27.71 37.13
C SER A 19 -42.96 -26.88 36.03
N MET A 20 -43.75 -26.25 35.14
CA MET A 20 -43.24 -25.29 34.16
C MET A 20 -42.35 -24.19 34.78
N CYS A 21 -42.48 -23.97 36.09
CA CYS A 21 -41.67 -23.06 36.88
C CYS A 21 -40.21 -23.53 37.03
N SER A 22 -39.94 -24.83 37.16
CA SER A 22 -38.57 -25.36 37.30
C SER A 22 -37.77 -25.21 36.01
N SER A 23 -38.40 -25.38 34.86
CA SER A 23 -37.80 -25.09 33.55
C SER A 23 -37.54 -23.58 33.37
N ALA A 24 -38.46 -22.72 33.79
CA ALA A 24 -38.30 -21.27 33.66
C ALA A 24 -37.14 -20.72 34.52
N VAL A 25 -36.99 -21.22 35.76
CA VAL A 25 -35.87 -20.86 36.64
C VAL A 25 -34.53 -21.33 36.06
N ASN A 26 -34.47 -22.54 35.50
CA ASN A 26 -33.27 -23.03 34.82
C ASN A 26 -32.92 -22.18 33.57
N PHE A 27 -33.93 -21.76 32.79
CA PHE A 27 -33.72 -20.85 31.66
C PHE A 27 -33.23 -19.46 32.11
N LEU A 28 -33.78 -18.91 33.19
CA LEU A 28 -33.32 -17.65 33.78
C LEU A 28 -31.88 -17.73 34.28
N MET A 29 -31.52 -18.84 34.94
CA MET A 29 -30.16 -19.09 35.41
C MET A 29 -29.18 -19.23 34.24
N LEU A 30 -29.53 -20.00 33.21
CA LEU A 30 -28.71 -20.13 31.99
C LEU A 30 -28.56 -18.79 31.26
N PHE A 31 -29.64 -18.03 31.11
CA PHE A 31 -29.60 -16.70 30.49
C PHE A 31 -28.70 -15.75 31.28
N SER A 32 -28.82 -15.73 32.61
CA SER A 32 -27.95 -14.94 33.50
C SER A 32 -26.47 -15.32 33.37
N VAL A 33 -26.15 -16.61 33.32
CA VAL A 33 -24.78 -17.10 33.13
C VAL A 33 -24.25 -16.71 31.75
N VAL A 34 -25.06 -16.85 30.70
CA VAL A 34 -24.66 -16.48 29.33
C VAL A 34 -24.42 -14.98 29.23
N THR A 35 -25.33 -14.14 29.75
CA THR A 35 -25.17 -12.67 29.70
C THR A 35 -23.99 -12.19 30.52
N THR A 36 -23.74 -12.75 31.70
CA THR A 36 -22.55 -12.40 32.51
C THR A 36 -21.25 -12.82 31.83
N ASN A 37 -21.20 -13.98 31.18
CA ASN A 37 -20.02 -14.39 30.41
C ASN A 37 -19.80 -13.51 29.18
N LEU A 38 -20.85 -13.16 28.44
CA LEU A 38 -20.78 -12.21 27.31
C LEU A 38 -20.31 -10.83 27.77
N PHE A 39 -20.83 -10.33 28.89
CA PHE A 39 -20.42 -9.05 29.45
C PHE A 39 -18.96 -9.08 29.91
N ALA A 40 -18.53 -10.16 30.57
CA ALA A 40 -17.14 -10.34 30.97
C ALA A 40 -16.19 -10.39 29.76
N LEU A 41 -16.58 -11.09 28.69
CA LEU A 41 -15.86 -11.12 27.41
C LEU A 41 -15.74 -9.72 26.80
N LEU A 42 -16.85 -8.99 26.65
CA LEU A 42 -16.84 -7.62 26.13
C LEU A 42 -15.96 -6.69 26.97
N ASN A 43 -16.05 -6.79 28.30
CA ASN A 43 -15.24 -5.97 29.19
C ASN A 43 -13.75 -6.31 29.10
N SER A 44 -13.41 -7.60 28.97
CA SER A 44 -12.03 -8.04 28.79
C SER A 44 -11.42 -7.54 27.47
N GLN A 45 -12.20 -7.55 26.38
CA GLN A 45 -11.81 -7.01 25.07
C GLN A 45 -11.59 -5.49 25.14
N ASN A 46 -12.50 -4.76 25.78
CA ASN A 46 -12.34 -3.31 25.99
C ASN A 46 -11.11 -2.98 26.83
N LYS A 47 -10.82 -3.78 27.86
CA LYS A 47 -9.65 -3.58 28.71
C LYS A 47 -8.35 -3.87 27.96
N LEU A 48 -8.35 -4.89 27.09
CA LEU A 48 -7.20 -5.20 26.23
C LEU A 48 -6.95 -4.07 25.23
N SER A 49 -7.98 -3.59 24.54
CA SER A 49 -7.84 -2.48 23.58
C SER A 49 -7.39 -1.18 24.26
N GLN A 50 -7.86 -0.92 25.49
CA GLN A 50 -7.38 0.20 26.30
C GLN A 50 -5.90 0.04 26.68
N MET A 51 -5.47 -1.14 27.10
CA MET A 51 -4.06 -1.42 27.39
C MET A 51 -3.18 -1.32 26.14
N GLU A 52 -3.62 -1.84 24.99
CA GLU A 52 -2.90 -1.69 23.72
C GLU A 52 -2.75 -0.22 23.33
N LYS A 53 -3.81 0.57 23.51
CA LYS A 53 -3.77 2.01 23.25
C LYS A 53 -2.83 2.76 24.20
N GLU A 54 -2.81 2.41 25.48
CA GLU A 54 -1.91 3.00 26.48
C GLU A 54 -0.45 2.57 26.31
N LEU A 55 -0.22 1.31 25.91
CA LEU A 55 1.12 0.71 25.79
C LEU A 55 1.79 1.00 24.44
N LEU A 56 1.02 0.94 23.35
CA LEU A 56 1.53 1.05 21.98
C LEU A 56 1.19 2.40 21.31
N GLY A 57 0.27 3.17 21.89
CA GLY A 57 -0.16 4.46 21.33
C GLY A 57 -0.97 4.35 20.03
N TYR A 58 -1.27 3.14 19.55
CA TYR A 58 -2.00 2.95 18.29
C TYR A 58 -3.49 3.22 18.49
N LYS A 59 -4.03 4.10 17.64
CA LYS A 59 -5.47 4.26 17.44
C LYS A 59 -5.93 3.31 16.32
N SER A 60 -6.92 2.49 16.62
CA SER A 60 -7.65 1.69 15.64
C SER A 60 -8.71 2.55 14.93
N ILE A 61 -8.98 2.24 13.66
CA ILE A 61 -10.08 2.86 12.92
C ILE A 61 -11.40 2.28 13.45
N ASP A 62 -12.33 3.15 13.83
CA ASP A 62 -13.68 2.74 14.25
C ASP A 62 -14.53 2.35 13.04
N LEU A 63 -14.67 1.04 12.80
CA LEU A 63 -15.42 0.49 11.67
C LEU A 63 -16.95 0.70 11.76
N SER A 64 -17.47 1.12 12.91
CA SER A 64 -18.90 1.38 13.10
C SER A 64 -19.37 2.71 12.48
N GLY A 65 -18.42 3.55 12.06
CA GLY A 65 -18.70 4.84 11.42
C GLY A 65 -19.61 4.73 10.18
N PRO A 66 -20.56 5.66 10.00
CA PRO A 66 -21.54 5.61 8.90
C PRO A 66 -20.90 5.82 7.52
N ASN A 67 -19.74 6.47 7.44
CA ASN A 67 -19.09 6.87 6.19
C ASN A 67 -17.97 5.92 5.74
N ILE A 68 -17.88 4.72 6.32
CA ILE A 68 -16.83 3.75 5.98
C ILE A 68 -17.34 2.80 4.89
N ALA A 69 -16.59 2.72 3.79
CA ALA A 69 -16.88 1.83 2.66
C ALA A 69 -16.92 0.37 3.13
N ASN A 70 -17.89 -0.40 2.62
CA ASN A 70 -18.05 -1.82 2.96
C ASN A 70 -16.77 -2.63 2.72
N GLU A 71 -16.05 -2.32 1.65
CA GLU A 71 -14.80 -3.00 1.31
C GLU A 71 -13.67 -2.68 2.29
N LEU A 72 -13.64 -1.48 2.89
CA LEU A 72 -12.68 -1.15 3.94
C LEU A 72 -12.99 -1.92 5.23
N LYS A 73 -14.28 -2.06 5.57
CA LYS A 73 -14.72 -2.91 6.70
C LYS A 73 -14.31 -4.35 6.46
N GLU A 74 -14.62 -4.88 5.28
CA GLU A 74 -14.25 -6.25 4.91
C GLU A 74 -12.73 -6.44 4.97
N PHE A 75 -11.94 -5.54 4.39
CA PHE A 75 -10.48 -5.61 4.42
C PHE A 75 -9.90 -5.66 5.84
N LEU A 76 -10.39 -4.80 6.75
CA LEU A 76 -9.90 -4.71 8.13
C LEU A 76 -10.51 -5.76 9.07
N ASN A 77 -11.52 -6.52 8.62
CA ASN A 77 -12.10 -7.59 9.42
C ASN A 77 -11.14 -8.78 9.58
N HIS A 78 -11.45 -9.60 10.58
CA HIS A 78 -10.79 -10.88 10.79
C HIS A 78 -11.19 -11.87 9.70
N HIS A 79 -10.21 -12.44 9.01
CA HIS A 79 -10.43 -13.45 7.98
C HIS A 79 -9.91 -14.79 8.46
N GLN A 80 -10.71 -15.85 8.32
CA GLN A 80 -10.24 -17.20 8.59
C GLN A 80 -9.07 -17.57 7.68
N LEU A 81 -8.09 -18.27 8.24
CA LEU A 81 -6.98 -18.81 7.47
C LEU A 81 -7.52 -19.81 6.42
N PRO A 82 -7.10 -19.70 5.14
CA PRO A 82 -7.60 -20.58 4.08
C PRO A 82 -7.38 -22.08 4.35
N LEU A 83 -6.34 -22.41 5.14
CA LEU A 83 -5.96 -23.78 5.48
C LEU A 83 -6.34 -24.17 6.92
N GLY A 84 -7.13 -23.35 7.61
CA GLY A 84 -7.49 -23.55 9.01
C GLY A 84 -6.36 -23.19 9.98
N LYS A 85 -6.41 -23.76 11.18
CA LYS A 85 -5.52 -23.42 12.30
C LYS A 85 -4.05 -23.71 11.97
N ASP A 86 -3.19 -22.72 12.15
CA ASP A 86 -1.75 -22.89 12.04
C ASP A 86 -1.23 -23.81 13.17
N SER A 87 -0.48 -24.85 12.83
CA SER A 87 -0.03 -25.86 13.79
C SER A 87 1.03 -25.36 14.77
N ARG A 88 1.78 -24.31 14.39
CA ARG A 88 2.89 -23.76 15.19
C ARG A 88 2.41 -22.68 16.17
N THR A 89 1.59 -21.76 15.69
CA THR A 89 1.13 -20.58 16.43
C THR A 89 -0.27 -20.75 17.00
N GLY A 90 -1.05 -21.70 16.46
CA GLY A 90 -2.44 -21.92 16.85
C GLY A 90 -3.41 -20.85 16.36
N ILE A 91 -2.95 -19.89 15.55
CA ILE A 91 -3.76 -18.82 14.99
C ILE A 91 -4.76 -19.42 13.98
N THR A 92 -6.00 -18.95 14.00
CA THR A 92 -7.07 -19.37 13.08
C THR A 92 -7.48 -18.27 12.11
N GLU A 93 -7.14 -17.02 12.41
CA GLU A 93 -7.58 -15.84 11.67
C GLU A 93 -6.40 -14.92 11.38
N MET A 94 -6.47 -14.20 10.26
CA MET A 94 -5.56 -13.11 9.92
C MET A 94 -6.33 -11.80 9.87
N VAL A 95 -5.63 -10.73 10.25
CA VAL A 95 -6.12 -9.36 10.17
C VAL A 95 -5.22 -8.61 9.20
N ALA A 96 -5.81 -7.90 8.24
CA ALA A 96 -5.06 -6.97 7.41
C ALA A 96 -4.92 -5.64 8.13
N SER A 97 -3.76 -5.00 8.00
CA SER A 97 -3.49 -3.69 8.60
C SER A 97 -3.33 -2.61 7.54
N VAL A 98 -3.61 -1.38 7.94
CA VAL A 98 -3.24 -0.17 7.21
C VAL A 98 -2.18 0.59 7.99
N GLY A 99 -1.42 1.46 7.30
CA GLY A 99 -0.47 2.34 7.95
C GLY A 99 -1.15 3.18 9.05
N HIS A 100 -0.48 3.39 10.18
CA HIS A 100 -1.10 4.05 11.33
C HIS A 100 -1.63 5.46 11.01
N SER A 101 -0.92 6.22 10.17
CA SER A 101 -1.33 7.55 9.73
C SER A 101 -2.62 7.56 8.91
N CYS A 102 -3.09 6.41 8.39
CA CYS A 102 -4.37 6.30 7.71
C CYS A 102 -5.57 6.65 8.60
N GLU A 103 -5.44 6.55 9.94
CA GLU A 103 -6.48 6.98 10.88
C GLU A 103 -6.78 8.49 10.78
N LYS A 104 -5.83 9.30 10.31
CA LYS A 104 -6.04 10.73 10.09
C LYS A 104 -6.75 11.04 8.77
N SER A 105 -6.91 10.05 7.91
CA SER A 105 -7.39 10.18 6.54
C SER A 105 -8.47 9.15 6.20
N VAL A 106 -9.28 8.75 7.19
CA VAL A 106 -10.30 7.69 7.04
C VAL A 106 -11.28 7.99 5.92
N ASP A 107 -11.70 9.25 5.74
CA ASP A 107 -12.63 9.62 4.66
C ASP A 107 -12.02 9.37 3.27
N LEU A 108 -10.75 9.73 3.08
CA LEU A 108 -10.03 9.48 1.83
C LEU A 108 -9.75 7.99 1.63
N LEU A 109 -9.45 7.26 2.71
CA LEU A 109 -9.26 5.81 2.66
C LEU A 109 -10.57 5.09 2.32
N SER A 110 -11.68 5.53 2.89
CA SER A 110 -13.02 5.04 2.60
C SER A 110 -13.39 5.30 1.14
N GLN A 111 -13.12 6.50 0.63
CA GLN A 111 -13.27 6.81 -0.79
C GLN A 111 -12.40 5.92 -1.67
N PHE A 112 -11.14 5.69 -1.27
CA PHE A 112 -10.21 4.80 -1.98
C PHE A 112 -10.69 3.35 -1.98
N MET A 113 -11.41 2.91 -0.95
CA MET A 113 -11.98 1.56 -0.88
C MET A 113 -13.39 1.47 -1.49
N SER A 114 -13.93 2.56 -2.03
CA SER A 114 -15.22 2.57 -2.71
C SER A 114 -15.05 2.16 -4.18
N TYR A 115 -15.00 0.85 -4.42
CA TYR A 115 -14.92 0.27 -5.76
C TYR A 115 -15.77 -1.00 -5.90
N LYS A 116 -16.03 -1.43 -7.13
CA LYS A 116 -16.72 -2.68 -7.42
C LYS A 116 -15.73 -3.85 -7.40
N VAL A 117 -15.92 -4.79 -6.47
CA VAL A 117 -15.15 -6.05 -6.41
C VAL A 117 -15.31 -6.82 -7.72
N ASN A 118 -14.21 -7.39 -8.23
CA ASN A 118 -14.15 -8.07 -9.53
C ASN A 118 -14.60 -7.19 -10.72
N GLY A 119 -14.61 -5.86 -10.54
CA GLY A 119 -14.84 -4.88 -11.60
C GLY A 119 -13.55 -4.16 -11.99
N PRO A 120 -13.61 -3.23 -12.95
CA PRO A 120 -12.50 -2.32 -13.22
C PRO A 120 -12.27 -1.40 -12.02
N CYS A 121 -11.00 -1.17 -11.66
CA CYS A 121 -10.66 -0.16 -10.66
C CYS A 121 -11.04 1.25 -11.15
N PRO A 122 -11.51 2.14 -10.26
CA PRO A 122 -11.68 3.56 -10.59
C PRO A 122 -10.36 4.19 -11.07
N ASP A 123 -10.45 5.21 -11.92
CA ASP A 123 -9.28 5.99 -12.37
C ASP A 123 -8.96 7.10 -11.35
N ASP A 124 -8.55 6.68 -10.16
CA ASP A 124 -8.37 7.52 -8.97
C ASP A 124 -6.96 7.38 -8.37
N TRP A 125 -5.95 7.16 -9.21
CA TRP A 125 -4.55 7.03 -8.78
C TRP A 125 -4.08 8.24 -7.94
N SER A 126 -4.60 9.44 -8.22
CA SER A 126 -4.30 10.67 -7.48
C SER A 126 -4.82 10.64 -6.03
N LEU A 127 -5.93 9.95 -5.77
CA LEU A 127 -6.42 9.69 -4.42
C LEU A 127 -5.47 8.77 -3.66
N GLY A 128 -4.98 7.72 -4.32
CA GLY A 128 -3.92 6.86 -3.76
C GLY A 128 -2.66 7.65 -3.44
N GLN A 129 -2.19 8.52 -4.36
CA GLN A 129 -1.04 9.39 -4.10
C GLN A 129 -1.27 10.31 -2.90
N LYS A 130 -2.46 10.90 -2.79
CA LYS A 130 -2.81 11.79 -1.67
C LYS A 130 -2.74 11.07 -0.33
N LEU A 131 -3.20 9.83 -0.27
CA LEU A 131 -3.08 8.99 0.93
C LEU A 131 -1.61 8.70 1.27
N ILE A 132 -0.81 8.31 0.27
CA ILE A 132 0.64 8.07 0.44
C ILE A 132 1.34 9.33 0.97
N LEU A 133 1.07 10.50 0.40
CA LEU A 133 1.64 11.78 0.84
C LEU A 133 1.18 12.21 2.25
N GLN A 134 0.10 11.62 2.76
CA GLN A 134 -0.34 11.79 4.16
C GLN A 134 0.22 10.70 5.09
N GLY A 135 1.15 9.88 4.60
CA GLY A 135 1.75 8.77 5.33
C GLY A 135 0.85 7.54 5.46
N CYS A 136 -0.29 7.51 4.74
CA CYS A 136 -1.16 6.34 4.69
C CYS A 136 -0.62 5.32 3.69
N GLU A 137 0.45 4.63 4.09
CA GLU A 137 1.13 3.59 3.31
C GLU A 137 1.55 2.45 4.26
N PRO A 138 1.47 1.16 3.85
CA PRO A 138 0.96 0.65 2.57
C PRO A 138 -0.54 0.86 2.41
N LEU A 139 -0.96 1.16 1.18
CA LEU A 139 -2.38 1.22 0.83
C LEU A 139 -3.01 -0.18 0.84
N PRO A 140 -4.30 -0.32 1.23
CA PRO A 140 -5.00 -1.59 1.11
C PRO A 140 -4.96 -2.12 -0.32
N ARG A 141 -4.70 -3.43 -0.46
CA ARG A 141 -4.78 -4.09 -1.75
C ARG A 141 -6.25 -4.13 -2.19
N ARG A 142 -6.53 -3.56 -3.37
CA ARG A 142 -7.86 -3.61 -3.98
C ARG A 142 -8.11 -4.95 -4.69
N ARG A 143 -9.36 -5.44 -4.64
CA ARG A 143 -9.89 -6.61 -5.34
C ARG A 143 -10.59 -6.25 -6.66
N CYS A 144 -10.16 -5.15 -7.29
CA CYS A 144 -10.58 -4.75 -8.63
C CYS A 144 -9.45 -5.00 -9.64
N PHE A 145 -9.81 -5.03 -10.93
CA PHE A 145 -8.85 -5.20 -12.02
C PHE A 145 -8.26 -3.84 -12.41
N ALA A 146 -6.94 -3.73 -12.35
CA ALA A 146 -6.23 -2.53 -12.78
C ALA A 146 -6.56 -2.20 -14.24
N LYS A 147 -6.60 -0.90 -14.55
CA LYS A 147 -6.83 -0.41 -15.91
C LYS A 147 -5.76 -0.94 -16.86
N ILE A 148 -6.18 -1.60 -17.94
CA ILE A 148 -5.27 -2.04 -18.99
C ILE A 148 -4.92 -0.83 -19.85
N ILE A 149 -3.63 -0.49 -19.90
CA ILE A 149 -3.13 0.61 -20.74
C ILE A 149 -2.55 0.01 -22.02
N PRO A 150 -3.02 0.43 -23.22
CA PRO A 150 -2.46 -0.03 -24.48
C PRO A 150 -0.97 0.28 -24.57
N LYS A 151 -0.14 -0.72 -24.89
CA LYS A 151 1.31 -0.56 -25.06
C LYS A 151 1.68 -0.37 -26.52
N VAL A 152 1.19 0.73 -27.10
CA VAL A 152 1.33 1.01 -28.54
C VAL A 152 2.66 1.70 -28.82
N GLY A 153 3.43 1.15 -29.77
CA GLY A 153 4.65 1.79 -30.27
C GLY A 153 5.87 1.66 -29.35
N LEU A 154 5.82 0.79 -28.33
CA LEU A 154 7.01 0.43 -27.55
C LEU A 154 8.11 -0.12 -28.46
N GLN A 155 9.35 0.14 -28.09
CA GLN A 155 10.54 -0.26 -28.82
C GLN A 155 11.32 -1.28 -27.98
N PRO A 156 12.10 -2.18 -28.60
CA PRO A 156 12.98 -3.06 -27.85
C PRO A 156 14.06 -2.26 -27.11
N PHE A 157 14.49 -2.78 -25.97
CA PHE A 157 15.67 -2.30 -25.27
C PHE A 157 16.94 -2.61 -26.09
N PRO A 158 17.94 -1.70 -26.20
CA PRO A 158 18.07 -0.40 -25.55
C PRO A 158 17.49 0.78 -26.34
N VAL A 159 16.91 0.56 -27.52
CA VAL A 159 16.38 1.64 -28.38
C VAL A 159 15.30 2.45 -27.66
N SER A 160 14.54 1.81 -26.78
CA SER A 160 13.52 2.46 -25.93
C SER A 160 14.05 3.53 -24.99
N LEU A 161 15.35 3.55 -24.66
CA LEU A 161 15.92 4.49 -23.69
C LEU A 161 15.79 5.97 -24.10
N TRP A 162 15.92 6.24 -25.41
CA TRP A 162 16.03 7.59 -25.97
C TRP A 162 15.11 7.81 -27.19
N LYS A 163 14.03 7.03 -27.29
CA LYS A 163 13.07 7.12 -28.37
C LYS A 163 11.68 7.41 -27.84
N ASN A 164 11.03 8.41 -28.44
CA ASN A 164 9.65 8.72 -28.11
C ASN A 164 8.71 7.59 -28.53
N VAL A 165 7.67 7.41 -27.73
CA VAL A 165 6.62 6.41 -27.88
C VAL A 165 5.27 7.12 -27.92
N SER A 166 4.20 6.40 -28.27
CA SER A 166 2.86 6.99 -28.34
C SER A 166 2.43 7.53 -26.98
N GLU A 167 1.95 8.78 -26.92
CA GLU A 167 1.45 9.37 -25.67
C GLU A 167 0.16 8.72 -25.13
N LYS A 168 -0.43 7.80 -25.91
CA LYS A 168 -1.59 6.98 -25.50
C LYS A 168 -1.25 5.95 -24.42
N ILE A 169 0.04 5.69 -24.17
CA ILE A 169 0.49 4.74 -23.15
C ILE A 169 0.55 5.35 -21.74
N TYR A 170 0.30 6.66 -21.61
CA TYR A 170 0.34 7.38 -20.33
C TYR A 170 -1.07 7.62 -19.81
N SER A 171 -1.23 7.55 -18.48
CA SER A 171 -2.45 8.01 -17.84
C SER A 171 -2.35 9.52 -17.61
N TRP A 172 -3.21 10.28 -18.27
CA TRP A 172 -3.32 11.73 -18.10
C TRP A 172 -4.41 12.13 -17.10
N SER A 173 -5.11 11.16 -16.51
CA SER A 173 -6.14 11.42 -15.49
C SER A 173 -5.52 12.15 -14.30
N GLY A 174 -6.21 13.13 -13.71
CA GLY A 174 -5.71 13.88 -12.54
C GLY A 174 -4.52 14.82 -12.80
N LEU A 175 -3.88 14.78 -13.97
CA LEU A 175 -2.75 15.66 -14.32
C LEU A 175 -3.19 16.96 -14.98
N GLY A 176 -2.50 18.06 -14.68
CA GLY A 176 -2.76 19.35 -15.33
C GLY A 176 -2.38 19.40 -16.81
N CYS A 177 -1.33 18.67 -17.21
CA CYS A 177 -0.96 18.49 -18.61
C CYS A 177 -1.61 17.22 -19.20
N LYS A 178 -1.93 17.27 -20.50
CA LYS A 178 -2.55 16.15 -21.25
C LYS A 178 -1.70 15.62 -22.41
N ASN A 179 -0.48 16.16 -22.55
CA ASN A 179 0.49 15.73 -23.54
C ASN A 179 1.92 16.09 -23.09
N LEU A 180 2.92 15.47 -23.70
CA LEU A 180 4.34 15.71 -23.41
C LEU A 180 4.76 17.13 -23.79
N ALA A 181 4.15 17.73 -24.82
CA ALA A 181 4.43 19.11 -25.23
C ALA A 181 4.14 20.11 -24.08
N CYS A 182 3.02 19.93 -23.37
CA CYS A 182 2.67 20.71 -22.18
C CYS A 182 3.64 20.48 -21.01
N LEU A 183 4.06 19.23 -20.79
CA LEU A 183 5.02 18.92 -19.73
C LEU A 183 6.37 19.57 -20.00
N ASN A 184 6.82 19.54 -21.26
CA ASN A 184 8.11 20.11 -21.65
C ASN A 184 8.16 21.64 -21.58
N SER A 185 7.01 22.32 -21.66
CA SER A 185 6.96 23.78 -21.49
C SER A 185 6.89 24.23 -20.03
N LYS A 186 6.68 23.30 -19.09
CA LYS A 186 6.59 23.60 -17.65
C LYS A 186 7.88 23.21 -16.91
N LYS A 187 8.19 24.00 -15.88
CA LYS A 187 9.16 23.62 -14.85
C LYS A 187 8.41 22.92 -13.72
N LEU A 188 8.44 21.60 -13.68
CA LEU A 188 7.70 20.81 -12.68
C LEU A 188 8.36 20.90 -11.31
N ASN A 189 9.69 20.82 -11.29
CA ASN A 189 10.50 21.01 -10.08
C ASN A 189 11.88 21.57 -10.46
N ARG A 190 12.81 21.65 -9.49
CA ARG A 190 14.16 22.17 -9.73
C ARG A 190 14.93 21.37 -10.79
N ASP A 191 14.74 20.05 -10.85
CA ASP A 191 15.55 19.13 -11.67
C ASP A 191 14.81 18.64 -12.92
N CYS A 192 13.51 18.92 -13.03
CA CYS A 192 12.70 18.60 -14.20
C CYS A 192 12.13 19.88 -14.84
N ALA A 193 12.97 20.50 -15.67
CA ALA A 193 12.57 21.49 -16.67
C ALA A 193 12.80 20.89 -18.07
N GLY A 194 11.72 20.48 -18.75
CA GLY A 194 11.84 19.77 -20.03
C GLY A 194 12.37 18.32 -19.91
N CYS A 195 12.23 17.67 -18.74
CA CYS A 195 12.83 16.35 -18.51
C CYS A 195 12.17 15.18 -19.27
N PHE A 196 11.09 15.45 -20.01
CA PHE A 196 10.45 14.47 -20.89
C PHE A 196 10.92 14.57 -22.34
N ASP A 197 11.68 15.61 -22.71
CA ASP A 197 12.33 15.71 -24.01
C ASP A 197 13.64 14.90 -24.02
N ILE A 198 13.49 13.60 -24.18
CA ILE A 198 14.60 12.63 -24.20
C ILE A 198 15.23 12.47 -25.60
N VAL A 199 14.79 13.23 -26.61
CA VAL A 199 15.31 13.12 -27.98
C VAL A 199 16.13 14.34 -28.37
N ARG A 200 15.68 15.54 -28.01
CA ARG A 200 16.34 16.82 -28.37
C ARG A 200 16.72 17.64 -27.16
N GLY A 201 16.16 17.31 -26.00
CA GLY A 201 16.34 18.06 -24.77
C GLY A 201 17.65 17.74 -24.05
N TYR A 202 17.86 18.48 -22.95
CA TYR A 202 19.04 18.38 -22.11
C TYR A 202 19.24 16.99 -21.47
N GLU A 203 18.17 16.21 -21.31
CA GLU A 203 18.26 14.84 -20.78
C GLU A 203 19.21 13.95 -21.60
N THR A 204 19.36 14.23 -22.90
CA THR A 204 20.33 13.54 -23.78
C THR A 204 21.80 13.86 -23.48
N GLN A 205 22.08 14.87 -22.66
CA GLN A 205 23.42 15.28 -22.26
C GLN A 205 23.66 15.13 -20.74
N LYS A 206 22.59 14.96 -19.97
CA LYS A 206 22.65 14.79 -18.52
C LYS A 206 23.52 13.56 -18.15
N TYR A 207 24.42 13.78 -17.20
CA TYR A 207 25.42 12.84 -16.69
C TYR A 207 26.52 12.37 -17.67
N ILE A 208 26.51 12.85 -18.91
CA ILE A 208 27.59 12.59 -19.89
C ILE A 208 28.38 13.85 -20.25
N LYS A 209 27.81 15.04 -19.98
CA LYS A 209 28.49 16.32 -20.09
C LYS A 209 28.34 17.10 -18.79
N ALA A 210 29.48 17.54 -18.26
CA ALA A 210 29.50 18.38 -17.06
C ALA A 210 28.96 19.77 -17.38
N ARG A 211 28.06 20.27 -16.55
CA ARG A 211 27.54 21.64 -16.59
C ARG A 211 28.21 22.51 -15.52
N SER A 212 28.56 21.90 -14.40
CA SER A 212 29.30 22.52 -13.29
C SER A 212 30.55 21.70 -12.95
N LYS A 213 31.46 22.29 -12.17
CA LYS A 213 32.66 21.61 -11.68
C LYS A 213 32.36 20.47 -10.69
N ASN A 214 31.14 20.44 -10.15
CA ASN A 214 30.73 19.49 -9.11
C ASN A 214 29.80 18.39 -9.67
N ASP A 215 29.64 18.32 -10.99
CA ASP A 215 28.80 17.31 -11.62
C ASP A 215 29.57 16.00 -11.74
N PHE A 216 28.98 14.91 -11.27
CA PHE A 216 29.51 13.57 -11.50
C PHE A 216 29.03 13.02 -12.84
N LEU A 217 29.96 12.60 -13.68
CA LEU A 217 29.63 11.89 -14.92
C LEU A 217 29.45 10.41 -14.64
N ILE A 218 28.70 9.72 -15.50
CA ILE A 218 28.40 8.28 -15.35
C ILE A 218 29.68 7.46 -15.30
N ASP A 219 30.63 7.75 -16.17
CA ASP A 219 31.88 7.00 -16.23
C ASP A 219 32.74 7.25 -14.96
N ASP A 220 32.67 8.45 -14.36
CA ASP A 220 33.32 8.74 -13.06
C ASP A 220 32.65 7.96 -11.92
N VAL A 221 31.32 7.95 -11.87
CA VAL A 221 30.55 7.19 -10.87
C VAL A 221 30.85 5.71 -10.96
N LEU A 222 30.95 5.15 -12.17
CA LEU A 222 31.29 3.75 -12.37
C LEU A 222 32.73 3.44 -11.97
N ALA A 223 33.68 4.35 -12.23
CA ALA A 223 35.07 4.20 -11.83
C ALA A 223 35.27 4.21 -10.30
N MET A 224 34.36 4.84 -9.55
CA MET A 224 34.37 4.80 -8.07
C MET A 224 33.97 3.44 -7.50
N GLY A 225 33.29 2.59 -8.27
CA GLY A 225 32.92 1.24 -7.86
C GLY A 225 34.13 0.32 -7.81
N SER A 226 34.77 0.20 -6.65
CA SER A 226 35.99 -0.59 -6.42
C SER A 226 35.87 -2.12 -6.68
N GLY A 227 34.66 -2.59 -7.03
CA GLY A 227 34.38 -3.95 -7.50
C GLY A 227 33.31 -4.00 -8.60
N GLY A 228 33.02 -2.86 -9.25
CA GLY A 228 31.90 -2.69 -10.18
C GLY A 228 30.57 -2.37 -9.50
N ILE A 229 29.62 -1.86 -10.29
CA ILE A 229 28.26 -1.53 -9.86
C ILE A 229 27.32 -2.39 -10.70
N ARG A 230 26.56 -3.29 -10.07
CA ARG A 230 25.65 -4.23 -10.78
C ARG A 230 24.22 -3.73 -10.69
N ILE A 231 23.83 -3.23 -9.53
CA ILE A 231 22.49 -2.72 -9.27
C ILE A 231 22.53 -1.42 -8.46
N GLY A 232 21.74 -0.44 -8.89
CA GLY A 232 21.60 0.84 -8.21
C GLY A 232 20.16 1.12 -7.78
N PHE A 233 20.03 2.05 -6.84
CA PHE A 233 18.76 2.62 -6.42
C PHE A 233 18.76 4.12 -6.63
N ASP A 234 17.73 4.65 -7.29
CA ASP A 234 17.63 6.04 -7.70
C ASP A 234 16.41 6.70 -7.05
N ILE A 235 16.65 7.55 -6.06
CA ILE A 235 15.63 8.25 -5.28
C ILE A 235 15.34 9.59 -5.93
N GLY A 236 14.09 9.80 -6.35
CA GLY A 236 13.69 11.08 -6.95
C GLY A 236 14.23 11.28 -8.37
N GLY A 237 14.53 10.20 -9.10
CA GLY A 237 15.16 10.21 -10.43
C GLY A 237 14.37 10.87 -11.57
N GLY A 238 13.21 11.48 -11.27
CA GLY A 238 12.39 12.21 -12.24
C GLY A 238 11.93 11.32 -13.39
N SER A 239 12.34 11.64 -14.62
CA SER A 239 12.02 10.87 -15.84
C SER A 239 12.88 9.60 -16.02
N GLY A 240 13.72 9.25 -15.04
CA GLY A 240 14.55 8.03 -15.04
C GLY A 240 15.82 8.15 -15.88
N THR A 241 16.33 9.36 -16.10
CA THR A 241 17.52 9.57 -16.94
C THR A 241 18.79 8.98 -16.34
N PHE A 242 18.97 9.03 -15.02
CA PHE A 242 20.10 8.37 -14.38
C PHE A 242 20.06 6.86 -14.63
N ALA A 243 18.90 6.22 -14.39
CA ALA A 243 18.69 4.82 -14.70
C ALA A 243 18.92 4.48 -16.18
N ALA A 244 18.46 5.32 -17.11
CA ALA A 244 18.70 5.15 -18.54
C ALA A 244 20.19 5.11 -18.88
N ARG A 245 20.97 6.03 -18.29
CA ARG A 245 22.43 6.10 -18.50
C ARG A 245 23.17 4.91 -17.91
N MET A 246 22.80 4.50 -16.71
CA MET A 246 23.36 3.31 -16.08
C MET A 246 23.04 2.05 -16.89
N ALA A 247 21.83 1.99 -17.48
CA ALA A 247 21.42 0.88 -18.34
C ALA A 247 22.23 0.79 -19.65
N GLU A 248 22.71 1.90 -20.22
CA GLU A 248 23.67 1.90 -21.35
C GLU A 248 25.01 1.23 -20.99
N ARG A 249 25.33 1.15 -19.69
CA ARG A 249 26.52 0.50 -19.15
C ARG A 249 26.20 -0.86 -18.51
N ASN A 250 25.05 -1.44 -18.86
CA ASN A 250 24.55 -2.72 -18.33
C ASN A 250 24.32 -2.74 -16.82
N VAL A 251 24.08 -1.58 -16.20
CA VAL A 251 23.73 -1.48 -14.77
C VAL A 251 22.22 -1.30 -14.64
N THR A 252 21.59 -2.17 -13.84
CA THR A 252 20.16 -2.05 -13.56
C THR A 252 19.95 -1.07 -12.42
N VAL A 253 19.04 -0.11 -12.61
CA VAL A 253 18.69 0.85 -11.57
C VAL A 253 17.19 0.82 -11.36
N VAL A 254 16.78 0.71 -10.09
CA VAL A 254 15.39 0.88 -9.69
C VAL A 254 15.18 2.33 -9.29
N THR A 255 14.27 3.03 -9.96
CA THR A 255 13.99 4.45 -9.74
C THR A 255 12.72 4.64 -8.92
N ALA A 256 12.86 5.09 -7.68
CA ALA A 256 11.74 5.47 -6.82
C ALA A 256 11.26 6.89 -7.13
N THR A 257 9.99 7.03 -7.52
CA THR A 257 9.38 8.34 -7.80
C THR A 257 7.86 8.31 -7.72
N LEU A 258 7.25 9.44 -7.37
CA LEU A 258 5.80 9.64 -7.39
C LEU A 258 5.38 10.35 -8.68
N ASN A 259 4.10 10.25 -9.05
CA ASN A 259 3.51 10.93 -10.21
C ASN A 259 3.04 12.34 -9.84
N VAL A 260 3.96 13.19 -9.38
CA VAL A 260 3.65 14.60 -9.04
C VAL A 260 3.63 15.43 -10.31
N ASP A 261 2.45 15.91 -10.71
CA ASP A 261 2.19 16.74 -11.90
C ASP A 261 2.57 16.13 -13.27
N ALA A 262 3.13 14.92 -13.29
CA ALA A 262 3.47 14.19 -14.51
C ALA A 262 3.45 12.66 -14.31
N PRO A 263 3.29 11.87 -15.39
CA PRO A 263 3.20 10.41 -15.33
C PRO A 263 4.61 9.78 -15.34
N PHE A 264 5.42 10.08 -14.32
CA PHE A 264 6.81 9.65 -14.25
C PHE A 264 6.98 8.13 -14.31
N ASN A 265 6.18 7.38 -13.55
CA ASN A 265 6.32 5.93 -13.46
C ASN A 265 6.00 5.25 -14.79
N GLU A 266 4.93 5.66 -15.48
CA GLU A 266 4.59 5.17 -16.79
C GLU A 266 5.63 5.57 -17.85
N PHE A 267 6.20 6.77 -17.75
CA PHE A 267 7.28 7.23 -18.63
C PHE A 267 8.56 6.40 -18.46
N ILE A 268 8.99 6.14 -17.23
CA ILE A 268 10.14 5.29 -16.92
C ILE A 268 9.89 3.85 -17.44
N ALA A 269 8.72 3.28 -17.14
CA ALA A 269 8.36 1.94 -17.61
C ALA A 269 8.36 1.85 -19.15
N ALA A 270 7.89 2.88 -19.85
CA ALA A 270 7.85 2.91 -21.31
C ALA A 270 9.24 2.88 -21.96
N ARG A 271 10.27 3.35 -21.24
CA ARG A 271 11.68 3.28 -21.65
C ARG A 271 12.30 1.90 -21.42
N GLY A 272 11.58 0.98 -20.78
CA GLY A 272 12.09 -0.34 -20.38
C GLY A 272 12.91 -0.30 -19.09
N LEU A 273 12.70 0.71 -18.25
CA LEU A 273 13.37 0.88 -16.95
C LEU A 273 12.44 0.47 -15.80
N PHE A 274 12.98 0.39 -14.57
CA PHE A 274 12.27 -0.11 -13.38
C PHE A 274 11.78 1.05 -12.49
N PRO A 275 10.54 1.50 -12.62
CA PRO A 275 9.96 2.46 -11.68
C PRO A 275 9.52 1.77 -10.38
N LEU A 276 9.66 2.46 -9.26
CA LEU A 276 9.08 2.12 -7.97
C LEU A 276 8.19 3.29 -7.50
N TYR A 277 6.88 3.08 -7.51
CA TYR A 277 5.91 4.05 -7.02
C TYR A 277 5.81 3.95 -5.50
N PHE A 278 6.57 4.79 -4.79
CA PHE A 278 6.74 4.68 -3.33
C PHE A 278 7.15 6.03 -2.73
N SER A 279 6.75 6.31 -1.48
CA SER A 279 7.19 7.50 -0.74
C SER A 279 8.54 7.29 -0.05
N LEU A 280 9.17 8.38 0.42
CA LEU A 280 10.42 8.30 1.19
C LEU A 280 10.17 8.11 2.70
N ASP A 281 8.92 8.19 3.14
CA ASP A 281 8.53 8.09 4.54
C ASP A 281 8.46 6.63 5.03
N GLN A 282 8.57 5.67 4.12
CA GLN A 282 8.49 4.24 4.39
C GLN A 282 9.82 3.55 4.11
N ARG A 283 10.03 2.43 4.81
CA ARG A 283 11.14 1.53 4.48
C ARG A 283 10.90 0.93 3.09
N PHE A 284 11.89 1.09 2.21
CA PHE A 284 11.81 0.51 0.87
C PHE A 284 11.69 -1.03 0.91
N PRO A 285 10.96 -1.65 -0.03
CA PRO A 285 10.70 -3.08 -0.05
C PRO A 285 11.89 -3.89 -0.59
N PHE A 286 13.10 -3.56 -0.16
CA PHE A 286 14.34 -4.24 -0.52
C PHE A 286 15.01 -4.83 0.71
N TYR A 287 15.75 -5.92 0.50
CA TYR A 287 16.57 -6.51 1.54
C TYR A 287 17.76 -5.59 1.86
N ASP A 288 18.29 -5.70 3.08
CA ASP A 288 19.44 -4.90 3.50
C ASP A 288 20.67 -5.19 2.61
N ASN A 289 21.42 -4.15 2.27
CA ASN A 289 22.61 -4.22 1.40
C ASN A 289 22.35 -4.79 0.00
N ALA A 290 21.13 -4.63 -0.53
CA ALA A 290 20.80 -5.10 -1.90
C ALA A 290 21.43 -4.25 -3.02
N PHE A 291 21.83 -3.01 -2.76
CA PHE A 291 22.30 -2.07 -3.79
C PHE A 291 23.78 -1.75 -3.67
N ASP A 292 24.47 -1.69 -4.81
CA ASP A 292 25.89 -1.32 -4.90
C ASP A 292 26.06 0.22 -4.97
N LEU A 293 25.01 0.94 -5.39
CA LEU A 293 24.98 2.39 -5.51
C LEU A 293 23.60 2.95 -5.15
N VAL A 294 23.58 4.07 -4.42
CA VAL A 294 22.37 4.88 -4.22
C VAL A 294 22.60 6.28 -4.78
N HIS A 295 21.75 6.69 -5.72
CA HIS A 295 21.67 8.05 -6.23
C HIS A 295 20.41 8.71 -5.65
N ALA A 296 20.51 9.99 -5.27
CA ALA A 296 19.37 10.75 -4.78
C ALA A 296 19.35 12.14 -5.42
N ALA A 297 18.30 12.43 -6.19
CA ALA A 297 18.04 13.74 -6.76
C ALA A 297 16.91 14.42 -5.98
N ASN A 298 17.21 15.52 -5.28
CA ASN A 298 16.27 16.32 -4.47
C ASN A 298 15.45 15.59 -3.39
N GLY A 299 15.53 14.26 -3.28
CA GLY A 299 14.70 13.45 -2.38
C GLY A 299 15.16 13.43 -0.92
N LEU A 300 16.36 13.93 -0.61
CA LEU A 300 16.87 13.95 0.77
C LEU A 300 16.78 15.33 1.44
N ASP A 301 16.14 16.32 0.80
CA ASP A 301 15.89 17.62 1.42
C ASP A 301 14.72 17.50 2.41
N VAL A 302 15.01 16.90 3.57
CA VAL A 302 14.08 16.74 4.67
C VAL A 302 13.86 18.11 5.31
N GLY A 303 12.74 18.76 4.97
CA GLY A 303 12.16 19.81 5.80
C GLY A 303 12.33 21.24 5.30
N VAL A 304 11.35 21.70 4.53
CA VAL A 304 10.69 22.96 4.89
C VAL A 304 9.23 22.62 5.11
N ASP A 305 8.89 22.48 6.38
CA ASP A 305 7.54 22.53 6.92
C ASP A 305 6.83 23.77 6.33
N ARG A 306 6.10 23.60 5.23
CA ARG A 306 5.14 24.61 4.76
C ARG A 306 3.88 24.50 5.61
N ARG A 307 4.04 24.79 6.90
CA ARG A 307 2.94 25.34 7.71
C ARG A 307 2.86 26.82 7.39
N ASN A 308 1.93 27.16 6.49
CA ASN A 308 1.17 28.40 6.50
C ASN A 308 -0.25 28.05 6.06
#